data_AF-A0A830C580-F1
#
_entry.id   AF-A0A830C580-F1
#
_cell.length_a   1.000
_cell.length_b   1.000
_cell.length_c   1.000
_cell.angle_alpha   90.00
_cell.angle_beta   90.00
_cell.angle_gamma   90.00
#
_symmetry.space_group_name_H-M   'P 1'
#
loop_
_entity.id
_entity.type
_entity.pdbx_description
1 polymer ?
#
loop_
_entity_poly.entity_id
_entity_poly.type
_entity_poly.pdbx_seq_one_letter_code
_entity_poly.pdbx_strand_id
1 'polypeptide(L)'
;MASSHYTIVIISLLLLHTFQGKGVIRCATFTFVNKCSETIWPAILGSPKLESTGFQLPQATSRPFQAPTGWSGRFWGRTGCTFDQSGRGSCTTGDCGSGEMECNGAGATAATLAEFTLGSGSMDFYDVSLVDGYNLPVMVDASGGSGQCASTGCMEDLNKKCPAELRIEAGGACRSACDAFNTAEYCCKGEHGSPSTCRPSVYSQIFKSACPKSYSYAYDDATSTFTCTAADYVITFCPSLPSKKSAKSANDTTNTTNGSDSGSGTESDGSGSVQEAILADGSCSSTFAIVNIHWLVE
;
A
#
# COMPACT_ATOMS: atom_id res chain seq x y z
N MET A 1 9.51 17.69 61.91
CA MET A 1 9.70 16.55 60.97
C MET A 1 8.44 16.20 60.17
N ALA A 2 7.22 16.20 60.75
CA ALA A 2 5.99 15.83 60.02
C ALA A 2 5.67 16.68 58.77
N SER A 3 5.90 18.01 58.80
CA SER A 3 5.59 18.92 57.67
C SER A 3 6.40 18.64 56.38
N SER A 4 7.63 18.13 56.52
CA SER A 4 8.49 17.77 55.39
C SER A 4 8.00 16.51 54.66
N HIS A 5 7.42 15.56 55.39
CA HIS A 5 6.86 14.35 54.80
C HIS A 5 5.58 14.63 54.00
N TYR A 6 4.72 15.55 54.46
CA TYR A 6 3.53 15.96 53.74
C TYR A 6 3.85 16.66 52.40
N THR A 7 4.91 17.47 52.37
CA THR A 7 5.33 18.17 51.15
C THR A 7 5.92 17.22 50.10
N ILE A 8 6.72 16.24 50.52
CA ILE A 8 7.30 15.22 49.62
C ILE A 8 6.20 14.32 49.02
N VAL A 9 5.18 13.94 49.81
CA VAL A 9 4.06 13.11 49.34
C VAL A 9 3.18 13.87 48.34
N ILE A 10 2.91 15.16 48.58
CA ILE A 10 2.14 16.01 47.65
C ILE A 10 2.89 16.23 46.33
N ILE A 11 4.21 16.47 46.37
CA ILE A 11 5.04 16.59 45.16
C ILE A 11 5.07 15.28 44.37
N SER A 12 5.15 14.12 45.04
CA SER A 12 5.12 12.80 44.40
C SER A 12 3.76 12.50 43.75
N LEU A 13 2.66 12.90 44.39
CA LEU A 13 1.31 12.78 43.82
C LEU A 13 1.10 13.72 42.62
N LEU A 14 1.62 14.95 42.68
CA LEU A 14 1.57 15.90 41.56
C LEU A 14 2.43 15.44 40.37
N LEU A 15 3.59 14.83 40.62
CA LEU A 15 4.43 14.21 39.58
C LEU A 15 3.80 12.95 38.98
N LEU A 16 2.94 12.21 39.71
CA LEU A 16 2.17 11.11 39.15
C LEU A 16 1.01 11.57 38.23
N HIS A 17 0.45 12.76 38.47
CA HIS A 17 -0.64 13.32 37.66
C HIS A 17 -0.15 13.98 36.35
N THR A 18 1.16 14.24 36.20
CA THR A 18 1.73 14.76 34.94
C THR A 18 2.15 13.66 33.97
N PHE A 19 2.11 12.38 34.36
CA PHE A 19 2.20 11.23 33.45
C PHE A 19 0.81 10.85 32.91
N GLN A 20 0.07 11.81 32.38
CA GLN A 20 -0.96 11.49 31.40
C GLN A 20 -0.22 11.04 30.13
N GLY A 21 -0.07 9.73 29.98
CA GLY A 21 0.53 9.13 28.81
C GLY A 21 -0.12 9.70 27.55
N LYS A 22 0.64 10.48 26.77
CA LYS A 22 0.24 10.79 25.42
C LYS A 22 0.07 9.45 24.72
N GLY A 23 -1.16 9.15 24.28
CA GLY A 23 -1.42 7.93 23.52
C GLY A 23 -0.39 7.84 22.40
N VAL A 24 0.26 6.69 22.26
CA VAL A 24 1.18 6.45 21.14
C VAL A 24 0.32 6.48 19.88
N ILE A 25 0.46 7.54 19.08
CA ILE A 25 -0.17 7.61 17.76
C ILE A 25 0.54 6.54 16.93
N ARG A 26 -0.19 5.48 16.59
CA ARG A 26 0.32 4.41 15.74
C ARG A 26 0.08 4.79 14.29
N CYS A 27 1.15 4.95 13.53
CA CYS A 27 1.10 5.21 12.10
C CYS A 27 1.55 3.95 11.35
N ALA A 28 1.06 3.77 10.13
CA ALA A 28 1.60 2.74 9.24
C ALA A 28 2.76 3.34 8.43
N THR A 29 3.85 2.60 8.36
CA THR A 29 4.99 2.94 7.50
C THR A 29 4.81 2.27 6.14
N PHE A 30 4.76 3.07 5.08
CA PHE A 30 4.84 2.60 3.70
C PHE A 30 6.27 2.76 3.18
N THR A 31 6.97 1.65 2.95
CA THR A 31 8.32 1.66 2.37
C THR A 31 8.26 1.35 0.88
N PHE A 32 8.55 2.35 0.05
CA PHE A 32 8.63 2.21 -1.39
C PHE A 32 10.02 1.70 -1.76
N VAL A 33 10.10 0.63 -2.55
CA VAL A 33 11.36 -0.01 -2.94
C VAL A 33 11.43 -0.12 -4.47
N ASN A 34 12.44 0.49 -5.08
CA ASN A 34 12.66 0.37 -6.52
C ASN A 34 13.67 -0.76 -6.82
N LYS A 35 13.18 -1.90 -7.30
CA LYS A 35 14.02 -2.98 -7.87
C LYS A 35 14.05 -2.98 -9.41
N CYS A 36 13.45 -1.97 -10.05
CA CYS A 36 13.51 -1.82 -11.49
C CYS A 36 14.95 -1.53 -11.94
N SER A 37 15.25 -1.77 -13.23
CA SER A 37 16.56 -1.46 -13.80
C SER A 37 16.81 0.03 -13.99
N GLU A 38 15.75 0.83 -13.89
CA GLU A 38 15.74 2.27 -14.15
C GLU A 38 15.19 3.03 -12.94
N THR A 39 15.36 4.35 -12.96
CA THR A 39 14.65 5.23 -12.02
C THR A 39 13.15 5.20 -12.30
N ILE A 40 12.35 5.20 -11.24
CA ILE A 40 10.90 5.37 -11.31
C ILE A 40 10.49 6.61 -10.52
N TRP A 41 9.27 7.09 -10.74
CA TRP A 41 8.72 8.19 -9.98
C TRP A 41 7.41 7.76 -9.33
N PRO A 42 7.43 7.21 -8.11
CA PRO A 42 6.20 6.84 -7.44
C PRO A 42 5.30 8.06 -7.26
N ALA A 43 4.00 7.81 -7.27
CA ALA A 43 2.95 8.79 -7.08
C ALA A 43 1.98 8.30 -6.01
N ILE A 44 1.41 9.26 -5.28
CA ILE A 44 0.57 9.03 -4.12
C ILE A 44 -0.71 9.86 -4.27
N LEU A 45 -1.85 9.18 -4.21
CA LEU A 45 -3.16 9.79 -4.09
C LEU A 45 -3.86 9.24 -2.86
N GLY A 46 -4.21 10.08 -1.89
CA GLY A 46 -4.93 9.62 -0.70
C GLY A 46 -5.34 10.76 0.22
N SER A 47 -6.12 10.40 1.23
CA SER A 47 -6.65 11.31 2.23
C SER A 47 -6.35 10.79 3.64
N PRO A 48 -5.79 11.63 4.55
CA PRO A 48 -5.22 12.95 4.26
C PRO A 48 -4.00 12.88 3.31
N LYS A 49 -3.62 14.04 2.75
CA LYS A 49 -2.39 14.15 1.94
C LYS A 49 -1.17 13.79 2.81
N LEU A 50 -0.29 12.93 2.28
CA LEU A 50 0.98 12.58 2.91
C LEU A 50 2.06 13.64 2.62
N GLU A 51 3.29 13.45 3.12
CA GLU A 51 4.42 14.38 2.95
C GLU A 51 4.68 14.76 1.47
N SER A 52 4.41 13.85 0.54
CA SER A 52 4.52 14.07 -0.91
C SER A 52 3.38 13.33 -1.63
N THR A 53 3.02 13.82 -2.81
CA THR A 53 2.12 13.19 -3.79
C THR A 53 2.86 12.62 -5.01
N GLY A 54 4.17 12.85 -5.11
CA GLY A 54 5.01 12.22 -6.14
C GLY A 54 6.48 12.59 -6.01
N PHE A 55 7.36 11.62 -6.21
CA PHE A 55 8.80 11.78 -5.98
C PHE A 55 9.63 10.90 -6.90
N GLN A 56 10.92 11.22 -7.04
CA GLN A 56 11.90 10.37 -7.74
C GLN A 56 12.41 9.26 -6.81
N LEU A 57 12.48 8.03 -7.32
CA LEU A 57 13.04 6.88 -6.61
C LEU A 57 14.08 6.17 -7.50
N PRO A 58 15.39 6.47 -7.32
CA PRO A 58 16.46 5.86 -8.11
C PRO A 58 16.50 4.33 -7.98
N GLN A 59 17.14 3.67 -8.95
CA GLN A 59 17.34 2.22 -8.94
C GLN A 59 17.96 1.74 -7.61
N ALA A 60 17.45 0.61 -7.10
CA ALA A 60 17.93 -0.06 -5.89
C ALA A 60 17.92 0.82 -4.62
N THR A 61 17.04 1.82 -4.59
CA THR A 61 16.80 2.66 -3.40
C THR A 61 15.42 2.42 -2.82
N SER A 62 15.22 2.91 -1.60
CA SER A 62 13.93 2.89 -0.91
C SER A 62 13.64 4.20 -0.21
N ARG A 63 12.36 4.55 -0.06
CA ARG A 63 11.90 5.72 0.69
C ARG A 63 10.67 5.37 1.55
N PRO A 64 10.69 5.64 2.86
CA PRO A 64 9.52 5.46 3.72
C PRO A 64 8.60 6.69 3.71
N PHE A 65 7.31 6.46 3.93
CA PHE A 65 6.29 7.46 4.25
C PHE A 65 5.45 6.99 5.44
N GLN A 66 5.00 7.93 6.26
CA GLN A 66 4.08 7.65 7.37
C GLN A 66 2.66 8.02 6.95
N ALA A 67 1.70 7.14 7.25
CA ALA A 67 0.28 7.41 7.09
C ALA A 67 -0.46 7.23 8.42
N PRO A 68 -1.41 8.14 8.74
CA PRO A 68 -2.22 8.01 9.95
C PRO A 68 -3.21 6.85 9.83
N THR A 69 -3.70 6.36 10.97
CA THR A 69 -4.88 5.48 11.01
C THR A 69 -6.05 6.12 10.28
N GLY A 70 -6.85 5.33 9.57
CA GLY A 70 -7.95 5.85 8.75
C GLY A 70 -7.52 6.38 7.38
N TRP A 71 -6.21 6.42 7.06
CA TRP A 71 -5.75 6.83 5.74
C TRP A 71 -6.26 5.87 4.67
N SER A 72 -6.80 6.43 3.58
CA SER A 72 -7.21 5.66 2.41
C SER A 72 -6.63 6.30 1.16
N GLY A 73 -6.10 5.47 0.27
CA GLY A 73 -5.44 5.95 -0.92
C GLY A 73 -4.78 4.85 -1.73
N ARG A 74 -4.02 5.28 -2.72
CA ARG A 74 -3.36 4.43 -3.69
C ARG A 74 -2.00 4.97 -4.09
N PHE A 75 -1.14 4.04 -4.45
CA PHE A 75 0.22 4.27 -4.92
C PHE A 75 0.43 3.64 -6.29
N TRP A 76 1.26 4.26 -7.12
CA TRP A 76 1.68 3.67 -8.40
C TRP A 76 3.06 4.16 -8.81
N GLY A 77 3.70 3.45 -9.73
CA GLY A 77 4.99 3.82 -10.30
C GLY A 77 4.84 4.51 -11.65
N ARG A 78 5.51 5.64 -11.85
CA ARG A 78 5.65 6.29 -13.16
C ARG A 78 6.99 5.95 -13.79
N THR A 79 7.03 5.82 -15.11
CA THR A 79 8.25 5.46 -15.87
C THR A 79 8.46 6.37 -17.07
N GLY A 80 9.71 6.47 -17.54
CA GLY A 80 10.07 7.33 -18.68
C GLY A 80 9.86 8.82 -18.41
N CYS A 81 10.02 9.25 -17.16
CA CYS A 81 9.75 10.63 -16.78
C CYS A 81 10.91 11.57 -17.08
N THR A 82 10.57 12.79 -17.51
CA THR A 82 11.50 13.90 -17.64
C THR A 82 10.93 15.11 -16.92
N PHE A 83 11.61 15.60 -15.89
CA PHE A 83 11.25 16.80 -15.14
C PHE A 83 12.38 17.82 -15.18
N ASP A 84 12.04 19.10 -15.37
CA ASP A 84 12.98 20.21 -15.29
C ASP A 84 13.35 20.54 -13.82
N GLN A 85 14.23 21.52 -13.62
CA GLN A 85 14.66 21.94 -12.27
C GLN A 85 13.51 22.53 -11.41
N SER A 86 12.43 22.97 -12.05
CA SER A 86 11.21 23.42 -11.36
C SER A 86 10.24 22.27 -11.07
N GLY A 87 10.61 21.03 -11.38
CA GLY A 87 9.77 19.85 -11.19
C GLY A 87 8.67 19.69 -12.23
N ARG A 88 8.69 20.45 -13.33
CA ARG A 88 7.68 20.39 -14.39
C ARG A 88 8.09 19.42 -15.49
N GLY A 89 7.14 18.66 -16.01
CA GLY A 89 7.45 17.57 -16.92
C GLY A 89 6.31 16.60 -17.16
N SER A 90 6.66 15.42 -17.65
CA SER A 90 5.71 14.33 -17.90
C SER A 90 6.40 12.97 -17.87
N CYS A 91 5.61 11.91 -17.78
CA CYS A 91 6.01 10.52 -17.82
C CYS A 91 5.41 9.78 -19.02
N THR A 92 6.07 8.72 -19.47
CA THR A 92 5.56 7.86 -20.55
C THR A 92 4.40 6.99 -20.08
N THR A 93 4.49 6.43 -18.88
CA THR A 93 3.46 5.54 -18.31
C THR A 93 3.08 6.00 -16.92
N GLY A 94 1.80 5.87 -16.56
CA GLY A 94 1.30 6.24 -15.24
C GLY A 94 1.37 7.74 -14.94
N ASP A 95 1.58 8.58 -15.95
CA ASP A 95 1.57 10.02 -15.79
C ASP A 95 0.26 10.48 -15.14
N CYS A 96 0.36 11.40 -14.19
CA CYS A 96 -0.79 11.86 -13.44
C CYS A 96 -1.41 13.14 -14.02
N GLY A 97 -0.89 13.64 -15.15
CA GLY A 97 -1.45 14.78 -15.87
C GLY A 97 -1.34 16.12 -15.15
N SER A 98 -0.65 16.19 -13.99
CA SER A 98 -0.42 17.45 -13.27
C SER A 98 0.58 18.37 -14.00
N GLY A 99 1.38 17.83 -14.91
CA GLY A 99 2.50 18.52 -15.52
C GLY A 99 3.68 18.72 -14.55
N GLU A 100 3.65 18.08 -13.38
CA GLU A 100 4.62 18.22 -12.30
C GLU A 100 5.02 16.85 -11.71
N MET A 101 6.15 16.81 -10.99
CA MET A 101 6.56 15.62 -10.25
C MET A 101 5.54 15.28 -9.15
N GLU A 102 4.98 16.29 -8.50
CA GLU A 102 3.89 16.14 -7.54
C GLU A 102 2.56 15.96 -8.27
N CYS A 103 1.77 14.95 -7.89
CA CYS A 103 0.49 14.67 -8.56
C CYS A 103 -0.67 15.49 -8.02
N ASN A 104 -0.54 16.11 -6.84
CA ASN A 104 -1.46 17.14 -6.32
C ASN A 104 -2.95 16.77 -6.39
N GLY A 105 -3.28 15.50 -6.13
CA GLY A 105 -4.65 14.99 -6.14
C GLY A 105 -5.11 14.39 -7.47
N ALA A 106 -4.28 14.44 -8.51
CA ALA A 106 -4.55 13.78 -9.78
C ALA A 106 -4.17 12.27 -9.73
N GLY A 107 -4.94 11.46 -10.46
CA GLY A 107 -4.68 10.03 -10.64
C GLY A 107 -4.10 9.72 -12.02
N ALA A 108 -3.90 8.44 -12.30
CA ALA A 108 -3.43 7.94 -13.59
C ALA A 108 -4.31 6.77 -14.07
N THR A 109 -4.32 6.53 -15.38
CA THR A 109 -4.82 5.27 -15.98
C THR A 109 -3.66 4.51 -16.63
N ALA A 110 -3.95 3.30 -17.11
CA ALA A 110 -2.96 2.33 -17.60
C ALA A 110 -1.82 2.09 -16.60
N ALA A 111 -2.14 1.99 -15.31
CA ALA A 111 -1.16 1.89 -14.24
C ALA A 111 -1.54 0.79 -13.23
N THR A 112 -0.53 0.05 -12.76
CA THR A 112 -0.72 -0.89 -11.65
C THR A 112 -0.78 -0.12 -10.34
N LEU A 113 -1.86 -0.32 -9.59
CA LEU A 113 -2.14 0.39 -8.34
C LEU A 113 -1.88 -0.51 -7.14
N ALA A 114 -1.31 0.03 -6.07
CA ALA A 114 -1.36 -0.56 -4.75
C ALA A 114 -2.33 0.27 -3.90
N GLU A 115 -3.44 -0.32 -3.47
CA GLU A 115 -4.55 0.38 -2.83
C GLU A 115 -4.64 -0.01 -1.36
N PHE A 116 -4.99 0.94 -0.50
CA PHE A 116 -5.02 0.76 0.94
C PHE A 116 -6.17 1.54 1.58
N THR A 117 -6.75 0.94 2.61
CA THR A 117 -7.62 1.60 3.59
C THR A 117 -7.19 1.14 4.97
N LEU A 118 -6.54 2.04 5.71
CA LEU A 118 -6.04 1.76 7.06
C LEU A 118 -7.17 1.86 8.09
N GLY A 119 -7.24 0.90 8.98
CA GLY A 119 -8.24 0.88 10.04
C GLY A 119 -7.99 1.92 11.12
N SER A 120 -9.06 2.39 11.75
CA SER A 120 -9.01 3.24 12.95
C SER A 120 -9.39 2.39 14.16
N GLY A 121 -8.51 1.48 14.55
CA GLY A 121 -8.80 0.43 15.53
C GLY A 121 -9.47 -0.83 14.94
N SER A 122 -9.57 -0.90 13.61
CA SER A 122 -10.00 -2.07 12.84
C SER A 122 -8.83 -2.63 12.01
N MET A 123 -9.09 -3.72 11.28
CA MET A 123 -8.14 -4.22 10.27
C MET A 123 -7.99 -3.23 9.11
N ASP A 124 -6.80 -3.25 8.52
CA ASP A 124 -6.51 -2.59 7.26
C ASP A 124 -6.98 -3.49 6.10
N PHE A 125 -7.34 -2.86 4.99
CA PHE A 125 -7.61 -3.50 3.71
C PHE A 125 -6.60 -3.02 2.69
N TYR A 126 -6.02 -3.93 1.93
CA TYR A 126 -5.06 -3.60 0.88
C TYR A 126 -5.09 -4.61 -0.25
N ASP A 127 -4.66 -4.14 -1.42
CA ASP A 127 -4.60 -4.94 -2.63
C ASP A 127 -3.63 -4.33 -3.66
N VAL A 128 -3.30 -5.13 -4.67
CA VAL A 128 -2.77 -4.61 -5.93
C VAL A 128 -3.83 -4.77 -7.00
N SER A 129 -4.09 -3.69 -7.73
CA SER A 129 -5.20 -3.57 -8.66
C SER A 129 -4.73 -3.25 -10.08
N LEU A 130 -5.33 -3.99 -11.02
CA LEU A 130 -5.17 -3.84 -12.47
C LEU A 130 -6.46 -3.31 -13.12
N VAL A 131 -7.41 -2.84 -12.31
CA VAL A 131 -8.68 -2.26 -12.78
C VAL A 131 -8.43 -1.04 -13.67
N ASP A 132 -7.43 -0.22 -13.30
CA ASP A 132 -6.97 0.93 -14.08
C ASP A 132 -5.86 0.55 -15.08
N GLY A 133 -5.54 -0.74 -15.24
CA GLY A 133 -4.54 -1.25 -16.20
C GLY A 133 -3.22 -1.67 -15.55
N TYR A 134 -2.18 -1.72 -16.37
CA TYR A 134 -0.85 -2.20 -15.98
C TYR A 134 0.23 -1.40 -16.66
N ASN A 135 1.33 -1.10 -15.96
CA ASN A 135 2.55 -0.57 -16.58
C ASN A 135 3.83 -1.23 -16.07
N LEU A 136 3.93 -1.51 -14.78
CA LEU A 136 5.07 -2.25 -14.21
C LEU A 136 4.63 -3.23 -13.11
N PRO A 137 5.44 -4.28 -12.84
CA PRO A 137 5.15 -5.22 -11.77
C PRO A 137 5.22 -4.54 -10.39
N VAL A 138 4.23 -4.79 -9.54
CA VAL A 138 4.15 -4.27 -8.16
C VAL A 138 3.79 -5.41 -7.21
N MET A 139 4.43 -5.43 -6.04
CA MET A 139 4.07 -6.31 -4.93
C MET A 139 3.97 -5.50 -3.65
N VAL A 140 3.02 -5.88 -2.78
CA VAL A 140 2.85 -5.38 -1.43
C VAL A 140 3.06 -6.53 -0.44
N ASP A 141 3.95 -6.32 0.50
CA ASP A 141 4.17 -7.18 1.67
C ASP A 141 3.79 -6.43 2.96
N ALA A 142 3.03 -7.07 3.84
CA ALA A 142 2.75 -6.56 5.18
C ALA A 142 3.79 -7.10 6.18
N SER A 143 4.15 -6.29 7.18
CA SER A 143 5.18 -6.62 8.18
C SER A 143 4.77 -6.16 9.58
N GLY A 144 5.10 -6.96 10.59
CA GLY A 144 4.87 -6.64 12.02
C GLY A 144 3.42 -6.70 12.51
N GLY A 145 2.44 -6.86 11.62
CA GLY A 145 1.02 -6.97 11.98
C GLY A 145 0.54 -8.37 12.33
N SER A 146 -0.77 -8.51 12.57
CA SER A 146 -1.44 -9.78 12.85
C SER A 146 -2.67 -9.99 11.97
N GLY A 147 -3.09 -11.26 11.80
CA GLY A 147 -4.16 -11.64 10.87
C GLY A 147 -3.61 -12.38 9.65
N GLN A 148 -4.25 -12.23 8.49
CA GLN A 148 -3.80 -12.88 7.25
C GLN A 148 -2.46 -12.32 6.76
N CYS A 149 -2.36 -10.98 6.66
CA CYS A 149 -1.13 -10.26 6.33
C CYS A 149 -0.37 -10.84 5.11
N ALA A 150 -1.11 -11.37 4.14
CA ALA A 150 -0.56 -12.08 3.01
C ALA A 150 -0.15 -11.12 1.89
N SER A 151 0.95 -11.46 1.20
CA SER A 151 1.43 -10.66 0.08
C SER A 151 0.46 -10.68 -1.11
N THR A 152 0.29 -9.51 -1.73
CA THR A 152 -0.51 -9.28 -2.94
C THR A 152 0.33 -8.61 -4.02
N GLY A 153 0.00 -8.84 -5.29
CA GLY A 153 0.78 -8.26 -6.38
C GLY A 153 0.71 -8.99 -7.71
N CYS A 154 1.39 -8.36 -8.66
CA CYS A 154 1.54 -8.81 -10.03
C CYS A 154 3.03 -8.87 -10.37
N MET A 155 3.59 -10.09 -10.34
CA MET A 155 5.02 -10.34 -10.59
C MET A 155 5.34 -10.54 -12.08
N GLU A 156 4.32 -10.84 -12.88
CA GLU A 156 4.43 -11.05 -14.32
C GLU A 156 4.56 -9.73 -15.07
N ASP A 157 5.26 -9.78 -16.20
CA ASP A 157 5.34 -8.67 -17.15
C ASP A 157 4.14 -8.72 -18.11
N LEU A 158 3.03 -8.11 -17.69
CA LEU A 158 1.77 -8.10 -18.45
C LEU A 158 1.89 -7.36 -19.79
N ASN A 159 2.87 -6.47 -19.96
CA ASN A 159 3.10 -5.79 -21.25
C ASN A 159 3.41 -6.80 -22.37
N LYS A 160 4.05 -7.93 -22.04
CA LYS A 160 4.33 -9.02 -23.00
C LYS A 160 3.09 -9.81 -23.41
N LYS A 161 2.05 -9.81 -22.58
CA LYS A 161 0.78 -10.52 -22.78
C LYS A 161 -0.36 -9.55 -23.15
N CYS A 162 -0.08 -8.26 -23.27
CA CYS A 162 -1.09 -7.23 -23.52
C CYS A 162 -1.71 -7.40 -24.91
N PRO A 163 -3.05 -7.56 -25.03
CA PRO A 163 -3.76 -7.54 -26.30
C PRO A 163 -3.47 -6.25 -27.08
N ALA A 164 -3.43 -6.33 -28.41
CA ALA A 164 -2.98 -5.22 -29.25
C ALA A 164 -3.83 -3.96 -29.07
N GLU A 165 -5.13 -4.15 -28.95
CA GLU A 165 -6.16 -3.13 -28.72
C GLU A 165 -6.07 -2.45 -27.34
N LEU A 166 -5.37 -3.06 -26.38
CA LEU A 166 -5.16 -2.49 -25.04
C LEU A 166 -3.80 -1.80 -24.88
N ARG A 167 -2.87 -1.94 -25.83
CA ARG A 167 -1.54 -1.30 -25.74
C ARG A 167 -1.67 0.22 -25.90
N ILE A 168 -0.88 0.97 -25.13
CA ILE A 168 -0.70 2.40 -25.38
C ILE A 168 0.32 2.62 -26.51
N GLU A 169 0.19 3.72 -27.26
CA GLU A 169 1.06 4.02 -28.41
C GLU A 169 2.54 4.14 -28.02
N ALA A 170 2.82 4.76 -26.87
CA ALA A 170 4.17 4.92 -26.37
C ALA A 170 4.82 3.60 -25.89
N GLY A 171 4.04 2.51 -25.79
CA GLY A 171 4.46 1.24 -25.24
C GLY A 171 4.65 1.26 -23.71
N GLY A 172 5.00 0.11 -23.14
CA GLY A 172 5.31 0.00 -21.70
C GLY A 172 4.10 0.04 -20.76
N ALA A 173 2.88 0.14 -21.28
CA ALA A 173 1.66 -0.04 -20.50
C ALA A 173 0.56 -0.77 -21.29
N CYS A 174 -0.34 -1.40 -20.54
CA CYS A 174 -1.52 -2.08 -20.98
C CYS A 174 -2.74 -1.46 -20.30
N ARG A 175 -3.65 -0.89 -21.09
CA ARG A 175 -4.92 -0.35 -20.61
C ARG A 175 -5.80 -1.49 -20.11
N SER A 176 -6.68 -1.20 -19.14
CA SER A 176 -7.81 -2.10 -18.88
C SER A 176 -8.86 -1.98 -19.99
N ALA A 177 -9.79 -2.92 -20.06
CA ALA A 177 -10.90 -2.83 -21.00
C ALA A 177 -11.81 -1.60 -20.73
N CYS A 178 -11.95 -1.19 -19.47
CA CYS A 178 -12.70 0.02 -19.13
C CYS A 178 -12.02 1.26 -19.71
N ASP A 179 -10.71 1.40 -19.51
CA ASP A 179 -9.93 2.53 -20.04
C ASP A 179 -9.89 2.55 -21.58
N ALA A 180 -9.81 1.38 -22.23
CA ALA A 180 -9.74 1.29 -23.68
C ALA A 180 -11.08 1.51 -24.40
N PHE A 181 -12.19 1.01 -23.84
CA PHE A 181 -13.48 0.97 -24.54
C PHE A 181 -14.59 1.81 -23.88
N ASN A 182 -14.44 2.17 -22.60
CA ASN A 182 -15.36 2.99 -21.84
C ASN A 182 -16.85 2.55 -21.93
N THR A 183 -17.10 1.23 -21.96
CA THR A 183 -18.46 0.67 -21.97
C THR A 183 -18.95 0.43 -20.55
N ALA A 184 -20.28 0.43 -20.36
CA ALA A 184 -20.89 0.15 -19.06
C ALA A 184 -20.51 -1.24 -18.51
N GLU A 185 -20.40 -2.23 -19.40
CA GLU A 185 -20.00 -3.60 -19.07
C GLU A 185 -18.56 -3.68 -18.55
N TYR A 186 -17.59 -3.10 -19.25
CA TYR A 186 -16.18 -3.17 -18.82
C TYR A 186 -15.88 -2.29 -17.61
N CYS A 187 -16.62 -1.20 -17.45
CA CYS A 187 -16.45 -0.27 -16.34
C CYS A 187 -17.35 -0.56 -15.14
N CYS A 188 -18.19 -1.61 -15.20
CA CYS A 188 -19.17 -1.93 -14.17
C CYS A 188 -20.04 -0.74 -13.75
N LYS A 189 -20.67 -0.09 -14.73
CA LYS A 189 -21.53 1.11 -14.53
C LYS A 189 -22.98 0.80 -14.91
N GLY A 190 -23.92 1.59 -14.37
CA GLY A 190 -25.34 1.49 -14.70
C GLY A 190 -25.91 0.11 -14.37
N GLU A 191 -26.49 -0.58 -15.35
CA GLU A 191 -27.04 -1.93 -15.18
C GLU A 191 -25.98 -2.97 -14.77
N HIS A 192 -24.70 -2.70 -15.05
CA HIS A 192 -23.56 -3.50 -14.62
C HIS A 192 -22.93 -3.01 -13.30
N GLY A 193 -23.60 -2.14 -12.56
CA GLY A 193 -23.09 -1.54 -11.32
C GLY A 193 -23.18 -2.43 -10.08
N SER A 194 -23.20 -3.75 -10.24
CA SER A 194 -23.23 -4.68 -9.10
C SER A 194 -22.41 -5.96 -9.39
N PRO A 195 -21.92 -6.65 -8.36
CA PRO A 195 -21.18 -7.91 -8.54
C PRO A 195 -21.98 -9.00 -9.28
N SER A 196 -23.31 -8.98 -9.19
CA SER A 196 -24.17 -9.97 -9.87
C SER A 196 -24.37 -9.66 -11.36
N THR A 197 -24.15 -8.41 -11.78
CA THR A 197 -24.41 -7.93 -13.14
C THR A 197 -23.16 -7.54 -13.93
N CYS A 198 -22.02 -7.27 -13.28
CA CYS A 198 -20.73 -7.14 -13.95
C CYS A 198 -19.97 -8.46 -13.89
N ARG A 199 -19.77 -9.12 -15.03
CA ARG A 199 -19.06 -10.40 -15.11
C ARG A 199 -17.63 -10.19 -15.61
N PRO A 200 -16.68 -11.08 -15.24
CA PRO A 200 -15.33 -11.04 -15.78
C PRO A 200 -15.35 -11.13 -17.32
N SER A 201 -14.68 -10.19 -17.98
CA SER A 201 -14.51 -10.19 -19.43
C SER A 201 -13.32 -11.04 -19.87
N VAL A 202 -13.18 -11.28 -21.16
CA VAL A 202 -11.96 -11.91 -21.72
C VAL A 202 -10.70 -11.13 -21.35
N TYR A 203 -10.78 -9.80 -21.27
CA TYR A 203 -9.65 -8.94 -20.93
C TYR A 203 -9.28 -9.03 -19.45
N SER A 204 -10.26 -8.98 -18.54
CA SER A 204 -9.97 -9.12 -17.11
C SER A 204 -9.45 -10.52 -16.78
N GLN A 205 -9.93 -11.56 -17.48
CA GLN A 205 -9.40 -12.91 -17.34
C GLN A 205 -7.95 -13.05 -17.78
N ILE A 206 -7.50 -12.31 -18.82
CA ILE A 206 -6.08 -12.26 -19.20
C ILE A 206 -5.24 -11.69 -18.06
N PHE A 207 -5.69 -10.59 -17.45
CA PHE A 207 -4.99 -9.95 -16.33
C PHE A 207 -4.97 -10.87 -15.11
N LYS A 208 -6.10 -11.49 -14.77
CA LYS A 208 -6.22 -12.41 -13.64
C LYS A 208 -5.35 -13.65 -13.79
N SER A 209 -5.29 -14.20 -15.00
CA SER A 209 -4.48 -15.39 -15.30
C SER A 209 -2.98 -15.11 -15.12
N ALA A 210 -2.53 -13.90 -15.44
CA ALA A 210 -1.15 -13.50 -15.19
C ALA A 210 -0.91 -13.17 -13.70
N CYS A 211 -1.87 -12.52 -13.05
CA CYS A 211 -1.72 -11.95 -11.71
C CYS A 211 -2.89 -12.36 -10.81
N PRO A 212 -2.91 -13.64 -10.35
CA PRO A 212 -4.06 -14.21 -9.65
C PRO A 212 -4.33 -13.60 -8.28
N LYS A 213 -3.33 -12.92 -7.69
CA LYS A 213 -3.44 -12.21 -6.40
C LYS A 213 -3.75 -10.71 -6.54
N SER A 214 -4.11 -10.26 -7.74
CA SER A 214 -4.47 -8.87 -8.01
C SER A 214 -5.91 -8.76 -8.47
N TYR A 215 -6.52 -7.59 -8.22
CA TYR A 215 -7.80 -7.23 -8.83
C TYR A 215 -7.62 -7.09 -10.34
N SER A 216 -8.48 -7.76 -11.11
CA SER A 216 -8.48 -7.68 -12.57
C SER A 216 -9.64 -6.86 -13.16
N TYR A 217 -10.69 -6.63 -12.37
CA TYR A 217 -11.83 -5.78 -12.67
C TYR A 217 -12.53 -5.37 -11.35
N ALA A 218 -13.51 -4.46 -11.40
CA ALA A 218 -14.05 -3.78 -10.22
C ALA A 218 -14.68 -4.68 -9.14
N TYR A 219 -15.16 -5.88 -9.49
CA TYR A 219 -15.79 -6.80 -8.52
C TYR A 219 -15.04 -8.14 -8.38
N ASP A 220 -13.72 -8.13 -8.54
CA ASP A 220 -12.85 -9.30 -8.36
C ASP A 220 -12.47 -9.52 -6.87
N ASP A 221 -13.46 -9.75 -6.00
CA ASP A 221 -13.29 -9.69 -4.55
C ASP A 221 -12.68 -10.95 -3.91
N ALA A 222 -13.09 -12.14 -4.34
CA ALA A 222 -12.86 -13.39 -3.61
C ALA A 222 -11.38 -13.77 -3.39
N THR A 223 -10.45 -13.22 -4.18
CA THR A 223 -9.02 -13.57 -4.14
C THR A 223 -8.08 -12.36 -4.14
N SER A 224 -8.64 -11.16 -4.07
CA SER A 224 -7.88 -9.94 -4.37
C SER A 224 -7.86 -8.91 -3.25
N THR A 225 -8.74 -9.02 -2.24
CA THR A 225 -8.66 -8.20 -1.01
C THR A 225 -7.87 -8.91 0.06
N PHE A 226 -6.93 -8.19 0.66
CA PHE A 226 -6.09 -8.69 1.74
C PHE A 226 -6.29 -7.84 2.98
N THR A 227 -6.17 -8.46 4.14
CA THR A 227 -6.34 -7.77 5.42
C THR A 227 -5.17 -8.03 6.35
N CYS A 228 -4.84 -7.03 7.15
CA CYS A 228 -3.83 -7.13 8.19
C CYS A 228 -4.15 -6.11 9.29
N THR A 229 -3.81 -6.43 10.53
CA THR A 229 -4.02 -5.53 11.65
C THR A 229 -2.69 -4.93 12.05
N ALA A 230 -2.63 -3.60 11.99
CA ALA A 230 -1.58 -2.80 12.59
C ALA A 230 -0.16 -3.15 12.05
N ALA A 231 -0.05 -3.22 10.74
CA ALA A 231 1.18 -3.52 10.02
C ALA A 231 1.86 -2.27 9.44
N ASP A 232 3.15 -2.43 9.15
CA ASP A 232 3.87 -1.63 8.16
C ASP A 232 3.86 -2.37 6.81
N TYR A 233 4.01 -1.64 5.71
CA TYR A 233 3.88 -2.18 4.36
C TYR A 233 5.09 -1.84 3.49
N VAL A 234 5.54 -2.81 2.70
CA VAL A 234 6.60 -2.64 1.70
C VAL A 234 6.00 -2.73 0.30
N ILE A 235 6.08 -1.65 -0.46
CA ILE A 235 5.67 -1.59 -1.86
C ILE A 235 6.91 -1.77 -2.72
N THR A 236 7.04 -2.94 -3.34
CA THR A 236 8.17 -3.26 -4.21
C THR A 236 7.79 -3.14 -5.68
N PHE A 237 8.48 -2.26 -6.40
CA PHE A 237 8.39 -2.13 -7.85
C PHE A 237 9.41 -3.07 -8.52
N CYS A 238 8.97 -3.79 -9.55
CA CYS A 238 9.75 -4.79 -10.29
C CYS A 238 10.38 -5.90 -9.39
N PRO A 239 9.61 -6.58 -8.52
CA PRO A 239 10.12 -7.59 -7.57
C PRO A 239 10.85 -8.77 -8.22
N SER A 240 10.49 -9.12 -9.46
CA SER A 240 11.02 -10.28 -10.20
C SER A 240 12.30 -10.00 -10.98
N LEU A 241 12.78 -8.75 -11.03
CA LEU A 241 14.03 -8.45 -11.72
C LEU A 241 15.21 -8.82 -10.81
N PRO A 242 16.14 -9.68 -11.27
CA PRO A 242 17.31 -10.00 -10.48
C PRO A 242 18.12 -8.71 -10.28
N SER A 243 18.26 -8.31 -9.02
CA SER A 243 19.28 -7.35 -8.60
C SER A 243 20.61 -7.82 -9.20
N LYS A 244 21.21 -7.06 -10.12
CA LYS A 244 22.56 -7.35 -10.59
C LYS A 244 23.55 -7.05 -9.46
N LYS A 245 23.61 -7.94 -8.47
CA LYS A 245 24.63 -7.98 -7.43
C LYS A 245 25.13 -9.43 -7.36
N SER A 246 26.29 -9.63 -8.01
CA SER A 246 27.25 -10.74 -7.94
C SER A 246 26.78 -12.17 -7.62
N ALA A 247 27.06 -13.06 -8.57
CA ALA A 247 26.77 -14.50 -8.60
C ALA A 247 27.25 -15.33 -7.40
N LYS A 248 26.50 -16.40 -7.05
CA LYS A 248 27.03 -17.79 -6.94
C LYS A 248 25.91 -18.85 -6.86
N SER A 249 26.03 -19.90 -7.67
CA SER A 249 25.18 -21.10 -7.70
C SER A 249 25.24 -21.96 -6.43
N ALA A 250 24.11 -22.60 -6.10
CA ALA A 250 23.92 -24.00 -5.67
C ALA A 250 22.41 -24.15 -5.34
N ASN A 251 21.56 -24.69 -6.22
CA ASN A 251 21.21 -26.09 -6.46
C ASN A 251 20.83 -26.92 -5.22
N ASP A 252 19.68 -27.60 -5.38
CA ASP A 252 19.17 -28.79 -4.69
C ASP A 252 18.29 -28.59 -3.43
N THR A 253 17.19 -29.29 -3.15
CA THR A 253 16.04 -29.93 -3.83
C THR A 253 15.18 -30.51 -2.69
N THR A 254 13.86 -30.29 -2.74
CA THR A 254 12.71 -31.01 -2.12
C THR A 254 12.88 -31.89 -0.86
N ASN A 255 11.94 -31.82 0.10
CA ASN A 255 10.69 -32.60 0.04
C ASN A 255 9.74 -32.40 1.25
N THR A 256 8.45 -32.49 0.92
CA THR A 256 7.21 -32.48 1.69
C THR A 256 6.98 -33.69 2.62
N THR A 257 6.16 -33.51 3.66
CA THR A 257 5.16 -34.53 4.07
C THR A 257 3.92 -33.93 4.77
N ASN A 258 2.77 -34.49 4.43
CA ASN A 258 1.38 -34.18 4.85
C ASN A 258 1.04 -34.55 6.31
N GLY A 259 -0.05 -33.98 6.83
CA GLY A 259 -0.79 -34.52 7.96
C GLY A 259 -2.08 -33.74 8.27
N SER A 260 -3.21 -34.30 7.85
CA SER A 260 -4.60 -33.85 8.07
C SER A 260 -5.01 -34.00 9.54
N ASP A 261 -5.90 -33.14 10.07
CA ASP A 261 -6.95 -33.59 10.98
C ASP A 261 -8.17 -32.64 11.03
N SER A 262 -9.34 -33.25 11.19
CA SER A 262 -10.67 -32.63 11.25
C SER A 262 -11.11 -32.47 12.71
N GLY A 263 -11.86 -31.41 13.03
CA GLY A 263 -12.44 -31.26 14.37
C GLY A 263 -13.49 -30.15 14.48
N SER A 264 -14.75 -30.57 14.51
CA SER A 264 -15.97 -29.77 14.73
C SER A 264 -16.15 -29.38 16.20
N GLY A 265 -16.78 -28.23 16.49
CA GLY A 265 -17.23 -27.88 17.86
C GLY A 265 -17.73 -26.44 18.09
N THR A 266 -19.01 -26.22 17.80
CA THR A 266 -20.05 -25.38 18.49
C THR A 266 -19.70 -24.18 19.39
N GLU A 267 -20.30 -23.04 19.01
CA GLU A 267 -21.12 -22.06 19.78
C GLU A 267 -20.72 -21.60 21.21
N SER A 268 -20.63 -20.28 21.40
CA SER A 268 -21.35 -19.57 22.49
C SER A 268 -21.36 -18.05 22.30
N ASP A 269 -22.52 -17.48 22.65
CA ASP A 269 -22.93 -16.08 22.64
C ASP A 269 -22.07 -15.11 23.45
N GLY A 270 -22.08 -13.83 23.05
CA GLY A 270 -21.56 -12.73 23.87
C GLY A 270 -21.84 -11.34 23.28
N SER A 271 -22.88 -10.70 23.80
CA SER A 271 -23.46 -9.40 23.44
C SER A 271 -22.61 -8.17 23.85
N GLY A 272 -22.78 -7.07 23.11
CA GLY A 272 -22.52 -5.68 23.52
C GLY A 272 -21.07 -5.19 23.36
N SER A 273 -20.75 -3.98 22.94
CA SER A 273 -21.52 -2.74 22.80
C SER A 273 -20.77 -1.79 21.86
N VAL A 274 -21.53 -1.00 21.11
CA VAL A 274 -21.05 0.12 20.29
C VAL A 274 -20.36 1.15 21.19
N GLN A 275 -19.12 1.50 20.87
CA GLN A 275 -18.48 2.70 21.41
C GLN A 275 -17.95 3.53 20.24
N GLU A 276 -18.47 4.74 20.15
CA GLU A 276 -18.11 5.77 19.18
C GLU A 276 -16.59 6.02 19.18
N ALA A 277 -15.97 5.86 18.01
CA ALA A 277 -14.59 6.27 17.80
C ALA A 277 -14.55 7.79 17.66
N ILE A 278 -13.97 8.43 18.66
CA ILE A 278 -13.56 9.84 18.64
C ILE A 278 -12.52 9.98 17.52
N LEU A 279 -12.85 10.79 16.50
CA LEU A 279 -11.91 11.20 15.46
C LEU A 279 -10.76 11.98 16.11
N ALA A 280 -9.61 11.34 16.26
CA ALA A 280 -8.38 12.02 16.60
C ALA A 280 -7.71 12.48 15.31
N ASP A 281 -7.67 13.79 15.09
CA ASP A 281 -6.77 14.44 14.14
C ASP A 281 -5.31 14.24 14.64
N GLY A 282 -4.80 13.03 14.49
CA GLY A 282 -3.46 12.62 14.91
C GLY A 282 -2.49 12.72 13.75
N SER A 283 -1.87 13.89 13.56
CA SER A 283 -0.78 14.03 12.60
C SER A 283 0.39 13.10 12.99
N CYS A 284 0.79 12.23 12.06
CA CYS A 284 2.01 11.40 12.17
C CYS A 284 3.25 12.28 12.12
N SER A 285 3.52 13.05 13.16
CA SER A 285 4.70 13.89 13.22
C SER A 285 5.92 13.05 13.59
N SER A 286 6.84 12.91 12.64
CA SER A 286 8.16 12.31 12.81
C SER A 286 9.00 13.11 13.81
N THR A 287 8.87 12.82 15.10
CA THR A 287 9.90 13.21 16.06
C THR A 287 10.89 12.06 16.12
N PHE A 288 11.99 12.16 15.38
CA PHE A 288 13.18 11.37 15.71
C PHE A 288 13.52 11.72 17.16
N ALA A 289 13.30 10.78 18.08
CA ALA A 289 13.79 10.91 19.44
C ALA A 289 15.32 10.82 19.39
N ILE A 290 15.98 11.95 19.13
CA ILE A 290 17.39 12.12 19.48
C ILE A 290 17.40 12.13 21.01
N VAL A 291 17.64 10.97 21.60
CA VAL A 291 18.01 10.89 23.01
C VAL A 291 19.41 11.49 23.12
N ASN A 292 19.47 12.81 23.29
CA ASN A 292 20.69 13.49 23.68
C ASN A 292 20.99 13.11 25.14
N ILE A 293 21.81 12.09 25.33
CA ILE A 293 22.46 11.81 26.62
C ILE A 293 23.65 12.77 26.74
N HIS A 294 23.37 13.96 27.25
CA HIS A 294 24.31 14.88 27.87
C HIS A 294 23.47 15.54 28.96
N TRP A 295 23.56 15.17 30.23
CA TRP A 295 24.70 15.39 31.12
C TRP A 295 24.50 14.55 32.38
N LEU A 296 25.55 13.88 32.88
CA LEU A 296 25.76 13.55 34.30
C LEU A 296 27.21 13.02 34.44
N VAL A 297 28.18 13.94 34.43
CA VAL A 297 29.47 13.77 35.12
C VAL A 297 29.85 15.15 35.65
N GLU A 298 29.44 15.42 36.90
CA GLU A 298 30.19 16.02 38.02
C GLU A 298 29.22 16.35 39.16
#